data_AF-A0A3P8M3S1-F1
#
_entry.id   AF-A0A3P8M3S1-F1
#
_cell.length_a   1.000
_cell.length_b   1.000
_cell.length_c   1.000
_cell.angle_alpha   90.00
_cell.angle_beta   90.00
_cell.angle_gamma   90.00
#
_symmetry.space_group_name_H-M   'P 1'
#
loop_
_entity.id
_entity.type
_entity.pdbx_description
1 polymer ?
#
loop_
_entity_poly.entity_id
_entity_poly.type
_entity_poly.pdbx_seq_one_letter_code
_entity_poly.pdbx_strand_id
1 'polypeptide(L)' 'MSKEPAVALIGPGAIGTTIAAALHEVGRTPTVCGRTAHPQLSLRFDGGQITVPVRY' A
#
# COMPACT_ATOMS: atom_id res chain seq x y z
N MET A 1 18.53 -7.67 -12.60
CA MET A 1 17.32 -8.17 -11.91
C MET A 1 17.26 -7.51 -10.56
N SER A 2 16.20 -6.75 -10.27
CA SER A 2 15.97 -6.18 -8.94
C SER A 2 15.91 -7.31 -7.91
N LYS A 3 16.63 -7.14 -6.80
CA LYS A 3 16.84 -8.18 -5.79
C LYS A 3 15.64 -8.35 -4.85
N GLU A 4 14.63 -7.48 -4.98
CA GLU A 4 13.45 -7.46 -4.12
C GLU A 4 12.27 -8.21 -4.73
N PRO A 5 11.50 -8.97 -3.92
CA PRO A 5 10.31 -9.66 -4.40
C PRO A 5 9.21 -8.67 -4.74
N ALA A 6 8.47 -8.96 -5.81
CA ALA A 6 7.19 -8.34 -6.09
C ALA A 6 6.19 -8.73 -4.98
N VAL A 7 5.38 -7.77 -4.54
CA VAL A 7 4.42 -7.95 -3.44
C VAL A 7 3.02 -7.63 -3.93
N ALA A 8 2.09 -8.57 -3.73
CA ALA A 8 0.66 -8.35 -3.86
C ALA A 8 0.03 -8.25 -2.46
N LEU A 9 -0.77 -7.21 -2.23
CA LEU A 9 -1.50 -6.99 -0.99
C LEU A 9 -2.99 -7.27 -1.22
N ILE A 10 -3.49 -8.34 -0.63
CA ILE A 10 -4.89 -8.76 -0.74
C ILE A 10 -5.68 -8.20 0.45
N GLY A 11 -6.67 -7.35 0.16
CA GLY A 11 -7.53 -6.72 1.18
C GLY A 11 -6.96 -5.39 1.69
N PRO A 12 -7.21 -4.27 0.99
CA PRO A 12 -6.80 -2.93 1.42
C PRO A 12 -7.73 -2.35 2.51
N GLY A 13 -7.95 -3.11 3.58
CA GLY A 13 -8.61 -2.62 4.79
C GLY A 13 -7.64 -1.82 5.67
N ALA A 14 -7.97 -1.66 6.95
CA ALA A 14 -7.11 -0.95 7.90
C ALA A 14 -5.68 -1.53 7.95
N ILE A 15 -5.56 -2.84 8.22
CA ILE A 15 -4.26 -3.52 8.31
C ILE A 15 -3.53 -3.50 6.96
N GLY A 16 -4.24 -3.79 5.87
CA GLY A 16 -3.66 -3.81 4.53
C GLY A 16 -3.09 -2.45 4.13
N THR A 17 -3.79 -1.37 4.49
CA THR A 17 -3.32 0.01 4.25
C THR A 17 -2.07 0.33 5.07
N THR A 18 -1.98 -0.14 6.32
CA THR A 18 -0.77 0.01 7.14
C THR A 18 0.44 -0.66 6.50
N ILE A 19 0.29 -1.90 6.03
CA ILE A 19 1.38 -2.63 5.37
C ILE A 19 1.75 -1.98 4.03
N ALA A 20 0.75 -1.54 3.25
CA ALA A 20 0.99 -0.83 2.00
C ALA A 20 1.76 0.47 2.22
N ALA A 21 1.45 1.22 3.28
CA ALA A 21 2.17 2.43 3.66
C ALA A 21 3.63 2.13 4.05
N ALA A 22 3.85 1.13 4.90
CA ALA A 22 5.21 0.74 5.32
C ALA A 22 6.08 0.29 4.14
N LEU A 23 5.51 -0.43 3.16
CA LEU A 23 6.20 -0.78 1.92
C LEU A 23 6.49 0.46 1.07
N HIS A 24 5.51 1.36 0.93
CA HIS A 24 5.65 2.57 0.12
C HIS A 24 6.74 3.51 0.65
N GLU A 25 6.84 3.68 1.97
CA GLU A 25 7.88 4.49 2.61
C GLU A 25 9.30 4.03 2.28
N VAL A 26 9.49 2.73 2.08
CA VAL A 26 10.79 2.16 1.66
C VAL A 26 10.93 2.03 0.14
N GLY A 27 10.11 2.76 -0.63
CA GLY A 27 10.16 2.81 -2.10
C GLY A 27 9.55 1.59 -2.81
N ARG A 28 8.81 0.74 -2.08
CA ARG A 28 8.20 -0.48 -2.63
C ARG A 28 6.69 -0.29 -2.74
N THR A 29 6.16 -0.21 -3.96
CA THR A 29 4.71 -0.08 -4.16
C THR A 29 4.11 -1.46 -4.46
N PRO A 30 3.29 -2.05 -3.56
CA PRO A 30 2.66 -3.34 -3.82
C PRO A 30 1.54 -3.21 -4.85
N THR A 31 1.25 -4.30 -5.57
CA THR A 31 -0.01 -4.44 -6.30
C THR A 31 -1.14 -4.62 -5.28
N VAL A 32 -2.17 -3.79 -5.34
CA VAL A 32 -3.27 -3.81 -4.36
C VAL A 32 -4.49 -4.50 -4.96
N CYS A 33 -4.96 -5.56 -4.30
CA CYS A 33 -6.11 -6.34 -4.73
C CYS A 33 -7.22 -6.22 -3.67
N GLY A 34 -8.27 -5.46 -3.98
CA GLY A 34 -9.41 -5.25 -3.09
C GLY A 34 -10.74 -5.55 -3.75
N ARG A 35 -11.79 -5.70 -2.93
CA ARG A 35 -13.18 -5.82 -3.42
C ARG A 35 -13.68 -4.51 -4.03
N THR A 36 -13.26 -3.38 -3.48
CA THR A 36 -13.64 -2.04 -3.93
C THR A 36 -12.43 -1.38 -4.55
N ALA A 37 -12.61 -0.78 -5.73
CA ALA A 37 -11.57 0.02 -6.36
C ALA A 37 -11.38 1.33 -5.58
N HIS A 38 -10.15 1.56 -5.12
CA HIS A 38 -9.75 2.83 -4.52
C HIS A 38 -8.68 3.46 -5.41
N PRO A 39 -8.75 4.78 -5.69
CA PRO A 39 -7.70 5.46 -6.47
C PRO A 39 -6.38 5.58 -5.69
N GLN A 40 -6.46 5.57 -4.37
CA GLN A 40 -5.33 5.62 -3.45
C GLN A 40 -5.73 5.02 -2.08
N LEU A 41 -4.74 4.61 -1.30
CA LEU A 41 -4.90 4.29 0.12
C LEU A 41 -4.32 5.43 0.96
N SER A 42 -4.90 5.68 2.14
CA SER A 42 -4.43 6.70 3.06
C SER A 42 -4.31 6.12 4.47
N LEU A 43 -3.08 6.10 5.00
CA LEU A 43 -2.83 5.81 6.40
C LEU A 43 -2.67 7.12 7.16
N ARG A 44 -3.52 7.35 8.15
CA ARG A 44 -3.42 8.48 9.09
C ARG A 44 -3.03 7.95 10.47
N PHE A 45 -2.07 8.59 11.10
CA PHE A 45 -1.55 8.25 12.42
C PHE A 45 -1.07 9.52 13.12
N ASP A 46 -0.75 9.44 14.41
CA ASP A 46 -0.40 10.63 15.21
C ASP A 46 0.79 11.43 14.62
N GLY A 47 1.69 10.75 13.90
CA GLY A 47 2.85 11.35 13.23
C GLY A 47 2.59 11.91 11.83
N GLY A 48 1.38 11.77 11.27
CA GLY A 48 1.03 12.34 9.98
C GLY A 48 0.15 11.45 9.10
N GLN A 49 0.34 11.56 7.78
CA GLN A 49 -0.40 10.82 6.79
C GLN A 49 0.52 10.32 5.67
N ILE A 50 0.33 9.06 5.27
CA ILE A 50 0.98 8.46 4.10
C ILE A 50 -0.11 8.16 3.08
N THR A 51 0.08 8.63 1.85
CA THR A 51 -0.80 8.33 0.71
C THR A 51 -0.09 7.35 -0.22
N VAL A 52 -0.68 6.18 -0.40
CA VAL A 52 -0.15 5.13 -1.28
C VAL A 52 -0.93 5.13 -2.59
N PRO A 53 -0.28 5.32 -3.74
CA PRO A 53 -0.95 5.22 -5.04
C PRO A 53 -1.33 3.75 -5.31
N VAL A 54 -2.54 3.52 -5.82
CA VAL A 54 -2.96 2.19 -6.27
C VAL A 54 -2.67 2.09 -7.77
N ARG A 55 -1.85 1.11 -8.18
CA ARG A 55 -1.67 0.74 -9.59
C ARG A 55 -2.57 -0.46 -9.89
N TYR A 56 -3.36 -0.35 -10.95
CA TYR A 56 -4.17 -1.45 -11.50
C TYR A 56 -3.34 -2.27 -12.50
#